data_AF-Q9ZSH0-F1
#
_entry.id   AF-Q9ZSH0-F1
#
_cell.length_a   1.000
_cell.length_b   1.000
_cell.length_c   1.000
_cell.angle_alpha   90.00
_cell.angle_beta   90.00
_cell.angle_gamma   90.00
#
_symmetry.space_group_name_H-M   'P 1'
#
loop_
_entity.id
_entity.type
_entity.pdbx_description
1 polymer ?
#
loop_
_entity_poly.entity_id
_entity_poly.type
_entity_poly.pdbx_seq_one_letter_code
_entity_poly.pdbx_strand_id
1 'polypeptide(L)'
;NYSTTLNHCDHTKTYKKFKDNKEKSDLYKRWPDLTITEFDCLDKQAFWSREYMKHGTCCSDKFDRVQYFALAMALKDKFDLLKSLRNHGINRGYSYTVQKINSTIKAITRGYPNLTCA
;
A
#
# COMPACT_ATOMS: atom_id res chain seq x y z
N ASN A 1 -2.64 2.02 -23.65
CA ASN A 1 -3.16 0.71 -23.23
C ASN A 1 -2.10 0.10 -22.31
N TYR A 2 -2.13 0.39 -21.01
CA TYR A 2 -1.16 -0.16 -20.05
C TYR A 2 -1.82 -1.38 -19.41
N SER A 3 -1.70 -2.55 -20.03
CA SER A 3 -2.31 -3.78 -19.51
C SER A 3 -1.48 -4.46 -18.40
N THR A 4 -0.31 -3.91 -18.07
CA THR A 4 0.62 -4.49 -17.09
C THR A 4 1.20 -3.42 -16.17
N THR A 5 1.41 -3.79 -14.90
CA THR A 5 2.09 -2.93 -13.92
C THR A 5 3.53 -2.68 -14.37
N LEU A 6 3.93 -1.41 -14.42
CA LEU A 6 5.31 -1.02 -14.71
C LEU A 6 6.24 -1.40 -13.55
N ASN A 7 7.42 -1.92 -13.89
CA ASN A 7 8.41 -2.39 -12.93
C ASN A 7 9.80 -1.93 -13.35
N HIS A 8 10.66 -1.63 -12.37
CA HIS A 8 12.10 -1.37 -12.53
C HIS A 8 12.41 -0.31 -13.59
N CYS A 9 11.68 0.80 -13.60
CA CYS A 9 11.78 1.79 -14.67
C CYS A 9 13.03 2.67 -14.63
N ASP A 10 13.67 2.80 -13.45
CA ASP A 10 14.90 3.61 -13.32
C ASP A 10 15.91 2.92 -12.41
N HIS A 11 16.95 2.37 -13.03
CA HIS A 11 18.06 1.69 -12.36
C HIS A 11 19.11 2.65 -11.78
N THR A 12 19.04 3.94 -12.13
CA THR A 12 19.98 4.96 -11.61
C THR A 12 19.55 5.46 -10.22
N LYS A 13 18.28 5.27 -9.85
CA LYS A 13 17.77 5.65 -8.53
C LYS A 13 18.29 4.72 -7.45
N THR A 14 18.38 5.26 -6.24
CA THR A 14 18.72 4.51 -5.04
C THR A 14 17.69 4.77 -3.95
N TYR A 15 17.50 3.78 -3.06
CA TYR A 15 16.68 3.93 -1.89
C TYR A 15 17.50 4.48 -0.72
N LYS A 16 17.26 5.73 -0.35
CA LYS A 16 17.80 6.32 0.89
C LYS A 16 16.88 5.93 2.05
N LYS A 17 17.38 5.22 3.05
CA LYS A 17 16.59 4.82 4.22
C LYS A 17 16.03 6.05 4.96
N PHE A 18 14.80 5.94 5.46
CA PHE A 18 14.26 6.89 6.43
C PHE A 18 15.07 6.81 7.72
N LYS A 19 15.48 7.97 8.24
CA LYS A 19 16.25 8.09 9.49
C LYS A 19 15.41 8.63 10.64
N ASP A 20 14.41 9.44 10.33
CA ASP A 20 13.52 10.00 11.33
C ASP A 20 12.61 8.92 11.92
N ASN A 21 12.55 8.86 13.25
CA ASN A 21 11.79 7.83 13.95
C ASN A 21 10.28 7.98 13.75
N LYS A 22 9.79 9.22 13.60
CA LYS A 22 8.37 9.47 13.35
C LYS A 22 7.99 9.00 11.95
N GLU A 23 8.76 9.33 10.92
CA GLU A 23 8.53 8.86 9.55
C GLU A 23 8.52 7.33 9.48
N LYS A 24 9.49 6.68 10.13
CA LYS A 24 9.57 5.22 10.19
C LYS A 24 8.34 4.61 10.87
N SER A 25 7.94 5.15 12.03
CA SER A 25 6.77 4.66 12.77
C SER A 25 5.47 4.88 12.01
N ASP A 26 5.31 6.05 11.39
CA ASP A 26 4.11 6.40 10.61
C ASP A 26 3.96 5.51 9.38
N LEU A 27 5.06 5.20 8.69
CA LEU A 27 5.05 4.26 7.57
C LEU A 27 4.82 2.82 8.05
N TYR A 28 5.48 2.37 9.12
CA TYR A 28 5.30 1.02 9.67
C TYR A 28 3.85 0.72 10.07
N LYS A 29 3.17 1.64 10.75
CA LYS A 29 1.75 1.48 11.12
C LYS A 29 0.84 1.24 9.90
N ARG A 30 1.25 1.74 8.74
CA ARG A 30 0.43 1.77 7.52
C ARG A 30 0.83 0.69 6.53
N TRP A 31 2.12 0.41 6.44
CA TRP A 31 2.73 -0.47 5.46
C TRP A 31 3.83 -1.34 6.11
N PRO A 32 3.50 -2.18 7.09
CA PRO A 32 4.48 -3.04 7.76
C PRO A 32 4.94 -4.18 6.85
N ASP A 33 6.14 -4.71 7.11
CA ASP A 33 6.53 -6.04 6.63
C ASP A 33 6.05 -7.07 7.64
N LEU A 34 5.07 -7.89 7.25
CA LEU A 34 4.45 -8.88 8.13
C LEU A 34 5.27 -10.17 8.28
N THR A 35 6.44 -10.27 7.63
CA THR A 35 7.27 -11.48 7.62
C THR A 35 8.47 -11.41 8.57
N ILE A 36 8.72 -10.23 9.16
CA ILE A 36 9.86 -9.95 10.03
C ILE A 36 9.42 -9.16 11.27
N THR A 37 10.33 -8.97 12.22
CA THR A 37 10.04 -8.18 13.43
C THR A 37 9.89 -6.69 13.11
N GLU A 38 9.16 -5.95 13.96
CA GLU A 38 9.09 -4.47 13.87
C GLU A 38 10.49 -3.84 13.87
N PHE A 39 11.36 -4.32 14.76
CA PHE A 39 12.74 -3.85 14.86
C PHE A 39 13.48 -4.00 13.53
N ASP A 40 13.43 -5.20 12.93
CA ASP A 40 14.06 -5.46 11.63
C ASP A 40 13.41 -4.64 10.50
N CYS A 41 12.09 -4.49 10.51
CA CYS A 41 11.37 -3.70 9.50
C CYS A 41 11.82 -2.24 9.53
N LEU A 42 11.85 -1.63 10.71
CA LEU A 42 12.25 -0.24 10.92
C LEU A 42 13.75 -0.04 10.59
N ASP A 43 14.62 -0.95 11.00
CA ASP A 43 16.07 -0.83 10.75
C ASP A 43 16.46 -1.10 9.29
N LYS A 44 16.04 -2.25 8.77
CA LYS A 44 16.47 -2.72 7.44
C LYS A 44 15.69 -2.06 6.31
N GLN A 45 14.41 -1.77 6.52
CA GLN A 45 13.51 -1.16 5.52
C GLN A 45 13.50 -1.93 4.18
N ALA A 46 13.76 -3.24 4.24
CA ALA A 46 14.01 -4.06 3.05
C ALA A 46 12.79 -4.14 2.14
N PHE A 47 11.60 -4.27 2.74
CA PHE A 47 10.35 -4.25 2.00
C PHE A 47 10.11 -2.92 1.30
N TRP A 48 10.20 -1.79 2.02
CA TRP A 48 10.00 -0.47 1.44
C TRP A 48 11.01 -0.16 0.33
N SER A 49 12.27 -0.54 0.55
CA SER A 49 13.31 -0.42 -0.48
C SER A 49 12.94 -1.20 -1.74
N ARG A 50 12.53 -2.46 -1.60
CA ARG A 50 12.11 -3.31 -2.73
C ARG A 50 10.92 -2.72 -3.48
N GLU A 51 9.88 -2.29 -2.77
CA GLU A 51 8.67 -1.70 -3.39
C GLU A 51 8.99 -0.38 -4.10
N TYR A 52 9.80 0.50 -3.50
CA TYR A 52 10.20 1.73 -4.16
C TYR A 52 11.07 1.47 -5.39
N MET A 53 12.06 0.59 -5.29
CA MET A 53 12.96 0.28 -6.40
C MET A 53 12.22 -0.39 -7.57
N LYS A 54 11.25 -1.25 -7.27
CA LYS A 54 10.44 -1.94 -8.28
C LYS A 54 9.35 -1.04 -8.87
N HIS A 55 8.61 -0.30 -8.05
CA HIS A 55 7.41 0.43 -8.50
C HIS A 55 7.54 1.95 -8.38
N GLY A 56 8.09 2.47 -7.28
CA GLY A 56 8.23 3.91 -7.07
C GLY A 56 9.11 4.61 -8.10
N THR A 57 10.16 3.93 -8.60
CA THR A 57 11.02 4.46 -9.66
C THR A 57 10.26 4.79 -10.96
N CYS A 58 9.16 4.07 -11.24
CA CYS A 58 8.31 4.29 -12.41
C CYS A 58 7.43 5.55 -12.37
N CYS A 59 7.40 6.26 -11.24
CA CYS A 59 6.72 7.55 -11.12
C CYS A 59 7.63 8.64 -10.54
N SER A 60 8.94 8.43 -10.62
CA SER A 60 9.94 9.33 -10.03
C SER A 60 10.09 10.67 -10.77
N ASP A 61 9.48 10.80 -11.94
CA ASP A 61 9.29 12.05 -12.68
C ASP A 61 8.27 12.99 -12.00
N LYS A 62 7.35 12.44 -11.20
CA LYS A 62 6.26 13.18 -10.54
C LYS A 62 6.34 13.17 -9.02
N PHE A 63 6.77 12.04 -8.45
CA PHE A 63 6.84 11.84 -7.01
C PHE A 63 8.24 11.36 -6.66
N ASP A 64 8.97 12.15 -5.88
CA ASP A 64 10.20 11.65 -5.28
C ASP A 64 9.91 10.51 -4.28
N ARG A 65 10.96 9.89 -3.75
CA ARG A 65 10.83 8.79 -2.79
C ARG A 65 9.94 9.15 -1.60
N VAL A 66 10.10 10.34 -1.02
CA VAL A 66 9.33 10.76 0.16
C VAL A 66 7.87 10.96 -0.23
N GLN A 67 7.61 11.64 -1.35
CA GLN A 67 6.28 11.87 -1.88
C GLN A 67 5.56 10.58 -2.27
N TYR A 68 6.27 9.58 -2.82
CA TYR A 68 5.73 8.26 -3.14
C TYR A 68 5.14 7.57 -1.89
N PHE A 69 5.91 7.49 -0.80
CA PHE A 69 5.42 6.90 0.45
C PHE A 69 4.34 7.76 1.12
N ALA A 70 4.47 9.08 1.08
CA ALA A 70 3.46 9.99 1.60
C ALA A 70 2.10 9.80 0.89
N LEU A 71 2.12 9.68 -0.45
CA LEU A 71 0.93 9.40 -1.24
C LEU A 71 0.31 8.05 -0.88
N ALA A 72 1.12 6.99 -0.76
CA ALA A 72 0.62 5.68 -0.37
C ALA A 72 -0.06 5.69 1.02
N MET A 73 0.54 6.37 1.99
CA MET A 73 -0.04 6.55 3.32
C MET A 73 -1.35 7.36 3.27
N ALA A 74 -1.37 8.46 2.51
CA ALA A 74 -2.59 9.27 2.34
C ALA A 74 -3.74 8.47 1.68
N LEU A 75 -3.43 7.63 0.69
CA LEU A 75 -4.42 6.76 0.04
C LEU A 75 -4.95 5.69 0.99
N LYS A 76 -4.09 5.10 1.83
CA LYS A 76 -4.51 4.15 2.87
C LYS A 76 -5.43 4.83 3.88
N ASP A 77 -5.07 6.01 4.36
CA ASP A 77 -5.81 6.73 5.40
C ASP A 77 -7.13 7.32 4.89
N LYS A 78 -7.26 7.51 3.57
CA LYS A 78 -8.49 8.02 2.94
C LYS A 78 -9.71 7.14 3.18
N PHE A 79 -9.52 5.82 3.32
CA PHE A 79 -10.62 4.88 3.48
C PHE A 79 -10.33 3.87 4.60
N ASP A 80 -11.12 3.92 5.68
CA ASP A 80 -11.17 2.83 6.65
C ASP A 80 -12.00 1.68 6.08
N LEU A 81 -11.37 0.87 5.22
CA LEU A 81 -12.02 -0.23 4.52
C LEU A 81 -12.60 -1.26 5.51
N LEU A 82 -11.88 -1.59 6.58
CA LEU A 82 -12.33 -2.61 7.53
C LEU A 82 -13.60 -2.17 8.27
N LYS A 83 -13.61 -0.94 8.81
CA LYS A 83 -14.80 -0.40 9.47
C LYS A 83 -15.95 -0.26 8.49
N SER A 84 -15.68 0.21 7.28
CA SER A 84 -16.71 0.40 6.26
C SER A 84 -17.32 -0.94 5.82
N LEU A 85 -16.53 -2.00 5.66
CA LEU A 85 -17.01 -3.34 5.36
C LEU A 85 -17.90 -3.88 6.49
N ARG A 86 -17.47 -3.73 7.75
CA ARG A 86 -18.27 -4.12 8.93
C ARG A 86 -19.62 -3.41 8.97
N ASN A 87 -19.64 -2.09 8.72
CA ASN A 87 -20.86 -1.29 8.67
C ASN A 87 -21.83 -1.77 7.58
N HIS A 88 -21.35 -2.45 6.54
CA HIS A 88 -22.15 -3.04 5.47
C HIS A 88 -22.42 -4.55 5.66
N GLY A 89 -22.18 -5.08 6.86
CA GLY A 89 -22.44 -6.47 7.23
C GLY A 89 -21.38 -7.46 6.75
N ILE A 90 -20.23 -6.99 6.27
CA ILE A 90 -19.10 -7.83 5.85
C ILE A 90 -18.12 -7.95 7.02
N ASN A 91 -18.21 -9.07 7.73
CA ASN A 91 -17.45 -9.37 8.93
C ASN A 91 -16.43 -10.48 8.68
N ARG A 92 -15.33 -10.45 9.43
CA ARG A 92 -14.33 -11.53 9.40
C ARG A 92 -14.96 -12.82 9.93
N GLY A 93 -14.58 -13.96 9.35
CA GLY A 93 -15.07 -15.29 9.75
C GLY A 93 -16.27 -15.82 8.96
N TYR A 94 -16.75 -15.07 7.97
CA TYR A 94 -17.88 -15.46 7.11
C TYR A 94 -17.51 -15.36 5.63
N SER A 95 -18.32 -16.02 4.80
CA SER A 95 -18.19 -16.01 3.34
C SER A 95 -19.20 -15.06 2.71
N TYR A 96 -18.78 -14.36 1.65
CA TYR A 96 -19.61 -13.42 0.90
C TYR A 96 -19.37 -13.59 -0.59
N THR A 97 -20.35 -13.25 -1.41
CA THR A 97 -20.16 -13.25 -2.86
C THR A 97 -19.17 -12.16 -3.26
N VAL A 98 -18.37 -12.42 -4.31
CA VAL A 98 -17.46 -11.45 -4.91
C VAL A 98 -18.21 -10.16 -5.28
N GLN A 99 -19.44 -10.27 -5.80
CA GLN A 99 -20.29 -9.14 -6.13
C GLN A 99 -20.64 -8.28 -4.91
N LYS A 100 -20.95 -8.89 -3.76
CA LYS A 100 -21.24 -8.16 -2.53
C LYS A 100 -20.01 -7.36 -2.07
N ILE A 101 -18.84 -7.97 -2.08
CA ILE A 101 -17.58 -7.28 -1.71
C ILE A 101 -17.28 -6.13 -2.70
N ASN A 102 -17.34 -6.40 -4.01
CA ASN A 102 -17.07 -5.40 -5.05
C ASN A 102 -18.02 -4.19 -4.97
N SER A 103 -19.32 -4.44 -4.87
CA SER A 103 -20.33 -3.38 -4.80
C SER A 103 -20.17 -2.54 -3.53
N THR A 104 -19.90 -3.16 -2.38
CA THR A 104 -19.63 -2.44 -1.13
C THR A 104 -18.36 -1.59 -1.24
N ILE A 105 -17.26 -2.13 -1.76
CA ILE A 105 -16.02 -1.35 -1.93
C ILE A 105 -16.24 -0.20 -2.92
N LYS A 106 -16.94 -0.42 -4.04
CA LYS A 106 -17.29 0.65 -4.99
C LYS A 106 -18.10 1.76 -4.34
N ALA A 107 -19.05 1.43 -3.47
CA ALA A 107 -19.83 2.44 -2.75
C ALA A 107 -18.95 3.30 -1.83
N ILE A 108 -17.91 2.71 -1.22
CA ILE A 108 -16.96 3.39 -0.32
C ILE A 108 -15.95 4.25 -1.11
N THR A 109 -15.33 3.68 -2.14
CA THR A 109 -14.18 4.30 -2.82
C THR A 109 -14.55 5.03 -4.10
N ARG A 110 -15.77 4.85 -4.60
CA ARG A 110 -16.26 5.27 -5.93
C ARG A 110 -15.54 4.61 -7.12
N GLY A 111 -14.65 3.65 -6.86
CA GLY A 111 -13.93 2.88 -7.87
C GLY A 111 -14.17 1.38 -7.72
N TYR A 112 -14.16 0.64 -8.82
CA TYR A 112 -14.16 -0.81 -8.73
C TYR A 112 -12.82 -1.31 -8.22
N PRO A 113 -12.78 -2.14 -7.16
CA PRO A 113 -11.54 -2.76 -6.75
C PRO A 113 -11.15 -3.89 -7.72
N ASN A 114 -9.87 -4.23 -7.72
CA ASN A 114 -9.40 -5.52 -8.20
C ASN A 114 -9.22 -6.44 -6.99
N LEU A 115 -10.02 -7.49 -6.88
CA LEU A 115 -9.96 -8.44 -5.76
C LEU A 115 -9.01 -9.59 -6.08
N THR A 116 -8.08 -9.85 -5.16
CA THR A 116 -7.17 -11.00 -5.22
C THR A 116 -7.55 -11.98 -4.11
N CYS A 117 -7.72 -13.25 -4.48
CA CYS A 117 -7.96 -14.37 -3.55
C CYS A 117 -6.72 -15.28 -3.52
N ALA A 118 -6.51 -15.98 -2.40
CA ALA A 118 -5.42 -16.92 -2.19
C ALA A 118 -5.97 -18.28 -1.76
#